data_AF-A0A6L7TZG3-F1
#
_entry.id   AF-A0A6L7TZG3-F1
#
_cell.length_a   1.000
_cell.length_b   1.000
_cell.length_c   1.000
_cell.angle_alpha   90.00
_cell.angle_beta   90.00
_cell.angle_gamma   90.00
#
_symmetry.space_group_name_H-M   'P 1'
#
loop_
_entity.id
_entity.type
_entity.pdbx_description
1 polymer ?
#
loop_
_entity_poly.entity_id
_entity_poly.type
_entity_poly.pdbx_seq_one_letter_code
_entity_poly.pdbx_strand_id
1 'polypeptide(L)' 'TDVTGAVVLPEGVEMVMPGDNVSMDVELIAPVAMEEQLRFAIREGGRTVGAGVVTKIIE' A
#
# COMPACT_ATOMS: atom_id res chain seq x y z
N THR A 1 10.28 2.77 -9.18
CA THR A 1 9.84 1.55 -9.87
C THR A 1 8.40 1.35 -9.54
N ASP A 2 7.55 1.22 -10.54
CA ASP A 2 6.14 0.90 -10.32
C ASP A 2 6.01 -0.63 -10.26
N VAL A 3 5.37 -1.12 -9.22
CA VAL A 3 5.09 -2.55 -9.01
C VAL A 3 3.63 -2.68 -8.61
N THR A 4 2.93 -3.61 -9.22
CA THR A 4 1.54 -3.90 -8.86
C THR A 4 1.53 -4.67 -7.53
N GLY A 5 0.59 -4.33 -6.66
CA GLY A 5 0.36 -5.08 -5.43
C GLY A 5 -1.13 -5.27 -5.16
N ALA A 6 -1.45 -6.31 -4.40
CA ALA A 6 -2.77 -6.56 -3.86
C ALA A 6 -2.84 -5.99 -2.43
N VAL A 7 -3.96 -5.33 -2.11
CA VAL A 7 -4.21 -4.74 -0.78
C VAL A 7 -5.08 -5.69 0.03
N VAL A 8 -4.68 -5.96 1.27
CA VAL A 8 -5.46 -6.69 2.27
C VAL A 8 -5.85 -5.72 3.38
N LEU A 9 -7.15 -5.48 3.51
CA LEU A 9 -7.69 -4.62 4.55
C LEU A 9 -7.80 -5.38 5.88
N PRO A 10 -7.75 -4.68 7.03
CA PRO A 10 -7.97 -5.29 8.33
C PRO A 10 -9.33 -5.99 8.42
N GLU A 11 -9.42 -7.01 9.26
CA GLU A 11 -10.68 -7.73 9.50
C GLU A 11 -11.80 -6.77 9.91
N GLY A 12 -12.96 -6.89 9.27
CA GLY A 12 -14.12 -6.02 9.49
C GLY A 12 -14.09 -4.68 8.74
N VAL A 13 -13.00 -4.36 8.01
CA VAL A 13 -12.94 -3.18 7.13
C VAL A 13 -13.26 -3.58 5.70
N GLU A 14 -14.47 -3.28 5.25
CA GLU A 14 -14.92 -3.61 3.88
C GLU A 14 -14.47 -2.57 2.84
N MET A 15 -14.30 -1.31 3.26
CA MET A 15 -13.99 -0.21 2.35
C MET A 15 -13.20 0.89 3.06
N VAL A 16 -12.36 1.58 2.31
CA VAL A 16 -11.62 2.77 2.75
C VAL A 16 -12.10 3.96 1.92
N MET A 17 -12.50 5.05 2.57
CA MET A 17 -13.02 6.23 1.90
C MET A 17 -11.90 7.24 1.58
N PRO A 18 -12.06 8.10 0.56
CA PRO A 18 -11.12 9.18 0.30
C PRO A 18 -10.98 10.10 1.51
N GLY A 19 -9.76 10.26 2.01
CA GLY A 19 -9.44 11.07 3.20
C GLY A 19 -9.20 10.26 4.47
N ASP A 20 -9.48 8.95 4.44
CA ASP A 20 -9.21 8.07 5.58
C ASP A 20 -7.72 7.71 5.69
N ASN A 21 -7.27 7.55 6.93
CA ASN A 21 -5.98 6.97 7.24
C ASN A 21 -6.20 5.54 7.74
N VAL A 22 -5.55 4.56 7.11
CA VAL A 22 -5.70 3.14 7.43
C VAL A 22 -4.35 2.44 7.37
N SER A 23 -4.16 1.44 8.22
CA SER A 23 -3.06 0.47 8.11
C SER A 23 -3.57 -0.75 7.36
N MET A 24 -2.84 -1.19 6.35
CA MET A 24 -3.19 -2.31 5.48
C MET A 24 -1.94 -3.11 5.14
N ASP A 25 -2.12 -4.39 4.85
CA ASP A 25 -1.05 -5.22 4.32
C ASP A 25 -1.07 -5.14 2.78
N VAL A 26 0.11 -5.20 2.17
CA VAL A 26 0.26 -5.12 0.72
C VAL A 26 1.17 -6.23 0.23
N GLU A 27 0.67 -7.07 -0.68
CA GLU A 27 1.43 -8.13 -1.33
C GLU A 27 1.86 -7.68 -2.73
N LEU A 28 3.16 -7.62 -2.99
CA LEU A 28 3.69 -7.18 -4.28
C LEU A 28 3.85 -8.37 -5.25
N ILE A 29 3.50 -8.20 -6.53
CA ILE A 29 3.63 -9.28 -7.53
C ILE A 29 5.08 -9.62 -7.88
N ALA A 30 6.02 -8.75 -7.50
CA ALA A 30 7.45 -8.90 -7.73
C ALA A 30 8.23 -8.32 -6.56
N PRO A 31 9.38 -8.92 -6.20
CA PRO A 31 10.21 -8.42 -5.11
C PRO A 31 10.79 -7.05 -5.45
N VAL A 32 10.76 -6.14 -4.46
CA VAL A 32 11.34 -4.80 -4.54
C VAL A 32 12.17 -4.57 -3.29
N ALA A 33 13.37 -4.02 -3.47
CA ALA A 33 14.19 -3.60 -2.34
C ALA A 33 13.48 -2.48 -1.58
N MET A 34 13.23 -2.69 -0.29
CA MET A 34 12.52 -1.74 0.56
C MET A 34 13.07 -1.77 1.99
N GLU A 35 12.78 -0.70 2.73
CA GLU A 35 13.10 -0.54 4.15
C GLU A 35 11.90 0.08 4.87
N GLU A 36 11.82 -0.11 6.19
CA GLU A 36 10.85 0.61 7.00
C GLU A 36 11.05 2.13 6.87
N GLN A 37 9.96 2.89 7.02
CA GLN A 37 9.90 4.35 6.80
C GLN A 37 10.05 4.80 5.34
N LEU A 38 10.25 3.88 4.39
CA LEU A 38 10.19 4.20 2.97
C LEU A 38 8.80 4.73 2.60
N ARG A 39 8.76 5.90 1.96
CA ARG A 39 7.52 6.52 1.48
C ARG A 39 7.19 6.04 0.07
N PHE A 40 5.91 5.83 -0.20
CA PHE A 40 5.44 5.42 -1.51
C PHE A 40 4.12 6.11 -1.87
N ALA A 41 3.75 6.02 -3.14
CA ALA A 41 2.47 6.49 -3.66
C ALA A 41 1.69 5.31 -4.25
N ILE A 42 0.38 5.30 -4.06
CA ILE A 42 -0.53 4.33 -4.68
C ILE A 42 -1.12 4.98 -5.91
N ARG A 43 -1.03 4.30 -7.06
CA ARG A 43 -1.49 4.81 -8.34
C ARG A 43 -2.42 3.82 -9.04
N GLU A 44 -3.54 4.32 -9.53
CA GLU A 44 -4.51 3.56 -10.31
C GLU A 44 -4.89 4.38 -11.55
N GLY A 45 -4.94 3.75 -12.73
CA GLY A 45 -5.30 4.43 -13.98
C GLY A 45 -4.42 5.65 -14.30
N GLY A 46 -3.16 5.65 -13.85
CA GLY A 46 -2.21 6.75 -14.01
C GLY A 46 -2.34 7.90 -13.01
N ARG A 47 -3.33 7.89 -12.11
CA ARG A 47 -3.56 8.91 -11.08
C ARG A 47 -3.07 8.44 -9.72
N THR A 48 -2.54 9.35 -8.91
CA THR A 48 -2.24 9.08 -7.50
C THR A 48 -3.53 9.08 -6.70
N VAL A 49 -3.82 7.97 -6.03
CA VAL A 49 -5.04 7.76 -5.23
C VAL A 49 -4.74 7.65 -3.72
N GLY A 50 -3.48 7.46 -3.35
CA GLY A 50 -3.05 7.40 -1.96
C GLY A 50 -1.55 7.64 -1.81
N ALA A 51 -1.13 7.89 -0.56
CA ALA A 51 0.26 7.98 -0.16
C ALA A 51 0.45 7.16 1.11
N GLY A 52 1.60 6.49 1.21
CA GLY A 52 1.87 5.56 2.30
C GLY A 52 3.31 5.62 2.76
N VAL A 53 3.54 4.97 3.90
CA VAL A 53 4.86 4.72 4.46
C VAL A 53 4.92 3.26 4.89
N VAL A 54 6.02 2.57 4.58
CA VAL A 54 6.24 1.19 5.02
C VAL A 54 6.44 1.18 6.52
N THR A 55 5.53 0.53 7.25
CA THR A 55 5.59 0.43 8.72
C THR A 55 6.31 -0.83 9.19
N LYS A 56 6.23 -1.92 8.43
CA LYS A 56 6.88 -3.21 8.72
C LYS A 56 7.03 -4.02 7.43
N ILE A 57 8.13 -4.77 7.31
CA ILE A 57 8.33 -5.76 6.25
C ILE A 57 8.02 -7.15 6.83
N ILE A 58 7.17 -7.91 6.12
CA ILE A 58 6.61 -9.16 6.65
C ILE A 58 7.20 -10.39 5.93
N GLU A 59 7.60 -10.26 4.66
CA GLU A 59 8.26 -11.29 3.83
C GLU A 59 9.24 -10.67 2.82
#